data_AF-A0A7V9JT31-F1
#
_entry.id   AF-A0A7V9JT31-F1
#
_cell.length_a   1.000
_cell.length_b   1.000
_cell.length_c   1.000
_cell.angle_alpha   90.00
_cell.angle_beta   90.00
_cell.angle_gamma   90.00
#
_symmetry.space_group_name_H-M   'P 1'
#
loop_
_entity.id
_entity.type
_entity.pdbx_description
1 polymer ?
#
loop_
_entity_poly.entity_id
_entity_poly.type
_entity_poly.pdbx_seq_one_letter_code
_entity_poly.pdbx_strand_id
1 'polypeptide(L)'
;MIPTMLQERTRFLSHAALVTVLIGAVAACSSRTDDTLLLREDERVLLTRLTRDPFIHITDLRRDDEDHLQVTTRQGDTIARYELSPENAASKELVIHRLVEEFHMRVSESDSIGTGPEPRGLKR
;
A
#
# COMPACT_ATOMS: atom_id res chain seq x y z
N MET A 1 -59.06 1.22 -31.44
CA MET A 1 -57.90 1.86 -32.12
C MET A 1 -57.31 2.88 -31.16
N ILE A 2 -56.28 2.48 -30.40
CA ILE A 2 -55.60 3.30 -29.37
C ILE A 2 -54.10 3.21 -29.70
N PRO A 3 -53.34 4.32 -29.66
CA PRO A 3 -52.20 4.52 -30.54
C PRO A 3 -50.89 3.87 -30.03
N THR A 4 -50.13 3.35 -30.99
CA THR A 4 -48.78 2.77 -30.93
C THR A 4 -47.66 3.78 -30.59
N MET A 5 -47.98 5.00 -30.19
CA MET A 5 -47.02 6.10 -30.05
C MET A 5 -46.28 6.17 -28.69
N LEU A 6 -46.63 5.35 -27.70
CA LEU A 6 -46.00 5.42 -26.36
C LEU A 6 -44.77 4.52 -26.17
N GLN A 7 -44.49 3.59 -27.10
CA GLN A 7 -43.48 2.53 -26.88
C GLN A 7 -42.05 2.93 -27.26
N GLU A 8 -41.84 4.01 -28.01
CA GLU A 8 -40.49 4.43 -28.41
C GLU A 8 -39.79 5.31 -27.35
N ARG A 9 -40.54 6.04 -26.52
CA ARG A 9 -39.96 6.96 -25.54
C ARG A 9 -39.23 6.26 -24.38
N THR A 10 -39.63 5.04 -24.04
CA THR A 10 -38.99 4.27 -22.96
C THR A 10 -37.64 3.70 -23.38
N ARG A 11 -37.40 3.47 -24.68
CA ARG A 11 -36.11 2.96 -25.16
C ARG A 11 -35.01 4.02 -25.09
N PHE A 12 -35.32 5.28 -25.38
CA PHE A 12 -34.34 6.36 -25.33
C PHE A 12 -33.92 6.73 -23.89
N LEU A 13 -34.83 6.67 -22.93
CA LEU A 13 -34.50 6.92 -21.52
C LEU A 13 -33.56 5.86 -20.92
N SER A 14 -33.72 4.58 -21.28
CA SER A 14 -32.88 3.50 -20.77
C SER A 14 -31.43 3.59 -21.23
N HIS A 15 -31.19 4.04 -22.46
CA HIS A 15 -29.82 4.19 -22.98
C HIS A 15 -29.10 5.39 -22.35
N ALA A 16 -29.82 6.49 -22.12
CA ALA A 16 -29.26 7.66 -21.45
C ALA A 16 -28.79 7.32 -20.02
N ALA A 17 -29.61 6.61 -19.25
CA ALA A 17 -29.26 6.20 -17.88
C ALA A 17 -28.05 5.25 -17.85
N LEU A 18 -27.95 4.31 -18.80
CA LEU A 18 -26.85 3.35 -18.85
C LEU A 18 -25.50 4.02 -19.18
N VAL A 19 -25.50 5.01 -20.07
CA VAL A 19 -24.30 5.80 -20.40
C VAL A 19 -23.83 6.63 -19.21
N THR A 20 -24.75 7.24 -18.44
CA THR A 20 -24.38 8.04 -17.25
C THR A 20 -23.74 7.18 -16.16
N VAL A 21 -24.24 5.96 -15.91
CA VAL A 21 -23.65 5.02 -14.94
C VAL A 21 -22.26 4.56 -15.38
N LEU A 22 -22.07 4.29 -16.68
CA LEU A 22 -20.79 3.86 -17.22
C LEU A 22 -19.71 4.95 -17.06
N ILE A 23 -20.06 6.21 -17.32
CA ILE A 23 -19.14 7.34 -17.15
C ILE A 23 -18.78 7.55 -15.67
N GLY A 24 -19.74 7.38 -14.75
CA GLY A 24 -19.48 7.46 -13.31
C GLY A 24 -18.53 6.38 -12.78
N ALA A 25 -18.64 5.15 -13.30
CA ALA A 25 -17.78 4.04 -12.88
C ALA A 25 -16.30 4.22 -13.29
N VAL A 26 -16.04 4.88 -14.43
CA VAL A 26 -14.66 5.15 -14.88
C VAL A 26 -14.00 6.25 -14.05
N ALA A 27 -14.76 7.27 -13.62
CA ALA A 27 -14.24 8.34 -12.75
C ALA A 27 -13.92 7.87 -11.32
N ALA A 28 -14.61 6.84 -10.81
CA ALA A 28 -14.35 6.29 -9.48
C ALA A 28 -13.07 5.44 -9.39
N CYS A 29 -12.51 5.00 -10.52
CA CYS A 29 -11.26 4.25 -10.56
C CYS A 29 -10.00 5.13 -10.69
N SER A 30 -10.14 6.44 -10.97
CA SER A 30 -8.99 7.30 -11.27
C SER A 30 -8.54 8.20 -10.11
N SER A 31 -9.17 8.12 -8.94
CA SER A 31 -8.75 8.91 -7.77
C SER A 31 -7.70 8.17 -6.94
N ARG A 32 -6.59 7.77 -7.57
CA ARG A 32 -5.32 7.63 -6.85
C ARG A 32 -4.53 8.88 -7.17
N THR A 33 -4.91 9.96 -6.49
CA THR A 33 -4.16 11.20 -6.52
C THR A 33 -2.77 10.85 -6.02
N ASP A 34 -1.80 10.79 -6.94
CA ASP A 34 -0.39 11.02 -6.64
C ASP A 34 -0.34 12.42 -6.03
N ASP A 35 -0.64 12.50 -4.73
CA ASP A 35 -0.35 13.68 -3.94
C ASP A 35 1.14 13.89 -4.17
N THR A 36 1.48 14.96 -4.88
CA THR A 36 2.78 15.11 -5.50
C THR A 36 3.78 15.34 -4.38
N LEU A 37 4.28 14.24 -3.81
CA LEU A 37 5.05 14.23 -2.59
C LEU A 37 6.30 15.07 -2.85
N LEU A 38 6.35 16.25 -2.24
CA LEU A 38 7.45 17.18 -2.40
C LEU A 38 8.67 16.64 -1.67
N LEU A 39 9.56 16.04 -2.45
CA LEU A 39 10.85 15.54 -1.98
C LEU A 39 11.82 16.70 -1.77
N ARG A 40 12.42 16.74 -0.58
CA ARG A 40 13.57 17.59 -0.25
C ARG A 40 14.79 17.15 -1.06
N GLU A 41 15.79 18.03 -1.16
CA GLU A 41 16.98 17.79 -2.00
C GLU A 41 17.84 16.63 -1.46
N ASP A 42 18.05 16.60 -0.15
CA ASP A 42 18.71 15.54 0.61
C ASP A 42 17.99 14.19 0.48
N GLU A 43 16.66 14.17 0.62
CA GLU A 43 15.84 12.98 0.37
C GLU A 43 16.04 12.44 -1.06
N ARG A 44 16.03 13.33 -2.06
CA ARG A 44 16.22 12.95 -3.47
C ARG A 44 17.58 12.29 -3.71
N VAL A 45 18.63 12.80 -3.06
CA VAL A 45 19.98 12.20 -3.14
C VAL A 45 19.98 10.79 -2.54
N LEU A 46 19.34 10.60 -1.38
CA LEU A 46 19.25 9.28 -0.74
C LEU A 46 18.42 8.29 -1.56
N LEU A 47 17.27 8.72 -2.10
CA LEU A 47 16.47 7.89 -2.99
C LEU A 47 17.24 7.47 -4.23
N THR A 48 18.01 8.38 -4.83
CA THR A 48 18.86 8.07 -5.99
C THR A 48 19.91 7.01 -5.65
N ARG A 49 20.47 7.04 -4.44
CA ARG A 49 21.40 5.99 -3.97
C ARG A 49 20.69 4.65 -3.80
N LEU A 50 19.47 4.66 -3.25
CA LEU A 50 18.66 3.45 -3.05
C LEU A 50 18.31 2.77 -4.38
N THR A 51 18.00 3.55 -5.43
CA THR A 51 17.66 3.06 -6.77
C THR A 51 18.88 2.85 -7.68
N ARG A 52 20.10 2.98 -7.15
CA ARG A 52 21.31 2.73 -7.95
C ARG A 52 21.44 1.24 -8.30
N ASP A 53 20.88 0.37 -7.48
CA ASP A 53 20.73 -1.06 -7.78
C ASP A 53 19.55 -1.24 -8.76
N PRO A 54 19.79 -1.80 -9.96
CA PRO A 54 18.75 -1.95 -10.98
C PRO A 54 17.63 -2.93 -10.59
N PHE A 55 17.80 -3.71 -9.54
CA PHE A 55 16.81 -4.68 -9.06
C PHE A 55 15.91 -4.12 -7.94
N ILE A 56 16.17 -2.90 -7.47
CA ILE A 56 15.37 -2.24 -6.44
C ILE A 56 14.41 -1.25 -7.11
N HIS A 57 13.12 -1.49 -6.95
CA HIS A 57 12.07 -0.60 -7.41
C HIS A 57 11.37 0.06 -6.22
N ILE A 58 11.27 1.38 -6.21
CA ILE A 58 10.40 2.09 -5.25
C ILE A 58 8.95 1.89 -5.71
N THR A 59 8.13 1.30 -4.84
CA THR A 59 6.72 1.00 -5.13
C THR A 59 5.75 1.94 -4.42
N ASP A 60 6.19 2.60 -3.35
CA ASP A 60 5.38 3.55 -2.58
C ASP A 60 6.31 4.56 -1.90
N LEU A 61 5.86 5.82 -1.87
CA LEU A 61 6.48 6.92 -1.13
C LEU A 61 5.39 7.61 -0.35
N ARG A 62 5.60 7.78 0.96
CA ARG A 62 4.65 8.46 1.84
C ARG A 62 5.38 9.21 2.93
N ARG A 63 4.79 10.29 3.43
CA ARG A 63 5.23 10.89 4.69
C ARG A 63 4.40 10.33 5.84
N ASP A 64 5.01 10.20 7.00
CA ASP A 64 4.30 9.88 8.23
C ASP A 64 3.93 11.15 9.03
N ASP A 65 3.36 10.93 10.21
CA ASP A 65 2.89 12.00 11.11
C ASP A 65 4.04 12.85 11.66
N GLU A 66 5.29 12.37 11.59
CA GLU A 66 6.50 13.07 12.02
C GLU A 66 7.23 13.75 10.86
N ASP A 67 6.61 13.80 9.67
CA ASP A 67 7.18 14.34 8.43
C ASP A 67 8.43 13.55 7.95
N HIS A 68 8.63 12.32 8.41
CA HIS A 68 9.67 11.44 7.89
C HIS A 68 9.22 10.81 6.58
N LEU A 69 10.16 10.62 5.65
CA LEU A 69 9.87 10.01 4.37
C LEU A 69 9.98 8.49 4.48
N GLN A 70 8.86 7.81 4.34
CA GLN A 70 8.80 6.35 4.26
C GLN A 70 8.82 5.89 2.80
N VAL A 71 9.67 4.90 2.55
CA VAL A 71 9.96 4.38 1.22
C VAL A 71 9.71 2.88 1.22
N THR A 72 8.77 2.42 0.40
CA THR A 72 8.59 0.98 0.17
C THR A 72 9.30 0.61 -1.11
N THR A 73 10.17 -0.38 -1.04
CA THR A 73 10.84 -0.95 -2.21
C THR A 73 10.47 -2.41 -2.42
N ARG A 74 10.64 -2.86 -3.66
CA ARG A 74 10.47 -4.24 -4.08
C ARG A 74 11.71 -4.71 -4.83
N GLN A 75 12.22 -5.87 -4.45
CA GLN A 75 13.30 -6.59 -5.11
C GLN A 75 12.88 -8.06 -5.31
N GLY A 76 12.46 -8.40 -6.54
CA GLY A 76 11.81 -9.68 -6.81
C GLY A 76 10.51 -9.82 -6.00
N ASP A 77 10.46 -10.82 -5.12
CA ASP A 77 9.33 -11.06 -4.20
C ASP A 77 9.54 -10.47 -2.80
N THR A 78 10.70 -9.84 -2.55
CA THR A 78 10.98 -9.19 -1.29
C THR A 78 10.45 -7.76 -1.32
N ILE A 79 9.62 -7.41 -0.33
CA ILE A 79 9.22 -6.04 -0.05
C ILE A 79 9.99 -5.58 1.18
N ALA A 80 10.55 -4.38 1.12
CA ALA A 80 11.23 -3.76 2.26
C ALA A 80 10.72 -2.34 2.44
N ARG A 81 10.57 -1.92 3.68
CA ARG A 81 10.17 -0.57 4.03
C ARG A 81 11.31 0.13 4.74
N TYR A 82 11.54 1.36 4.36
CA TYR A 82 12.57 2.21 4.91
C TYR A 82 11.96 3.52 5.38
N GLU A 83 12.62 4.15 6.33
CA GLU A 83 12.34 5.48 6.82
C GLU A 83 13.60 6.31 6.60
N LEU A 84 13.44 7.52 6.07
CA LEU A 84 14.48 8.53 5.97
C LEU A 84 14.22 9.55 7.07
N SER A 85 14.98 9.41 8.15
CA SER A 85 14.91 10.26 9.33
C SER A 85 16.33 10.62 9.80
N PRO A 86 16.50 11.70 10.58
CA PRO A 86 17.81 12.05 11.12
C PRO A 86 18.35 10.97 12.05
N GLU A 87 19.67 10.73 12.03
CA GLU A 87 20.30 9.70 12.90
C GLU A 87 20.02 9.94 14.40
N ASN A 88 19.92 11.20 14.80
CA ASN A 88 19.54 11.61 16.14
C ASN A 88 18.92 13.02 16.10
N ALA A 89 18.21 13.40 17.15
CA ALA A 89 17.50 14.68 17.25
C ALA A 89 18.42 15.93 17.14
N ALA A 90 19.73 15.78 17.33
CA ALA A 90 20.70 16.86 17.21
C ALA A 90 21.31 16.95 15.80
N SER A 91 21.18 15.90 14.98
CA SER A 91 21.70 15.82 13.63
C SER A 91 20.64 16.26 12.63
N LYS A 92 21.08 16.87 11.53
CA LYS A 92 20.25 17.12 10.34
C LYS A 92 20.56 16.12 9.22
N GLU A 93 21.53 15.24 9.42
CA GLU A 93 21.91 14.26 8.43
C GLU A 93 20.87 13.14 8.40
N LEU A 94 20.20 13.01 7.25
CA LEU A 94 19.23 11.95 7.01
C LEU A 94 19.95 10.61 6.81
N VAL A 95 19.44 9.59 7.47
CA VAL A 95 19.92 8.21 7.36
C VAL A 95 18.74 7.33 6.92
N ILE A 96 19.06 6.26 6.20
CA ILE A 96 18.05 5.27 5.76
C ILE A 96 17.96 4.19 6.83
N HIS A 97 16.83 4.15 7.54
CA HIS A 97 16.50 3.14 8.53
C HIS A 97 15.60 2.08 7.90
N ARG A 98 15.96 0.80 7.98
CA ARG A 98 15.06 -0.27 7.54
C ARG A 98 14.02 -0.52 8.63
N LEU A 99 12.75 -0.32 8.31
CA LEU A 99 11.65 -0.70 9.17
C LEU A 99 11.53 -2.23 9.11
N VAL A 100 11.78 -2.88 10.25
CA VAL A 100 11.53 -4.32 10.40
C VAL A 100 10.02 -4.48 10.42
N GLU A 101 9.44 -5.09 9.39
CA GLU A 101 8.05 -5.52 9.48
C GLU A 101 7.99 -6.55 10.60
N GLU A 102 7.35 -6.20 11.71
CA GLU A 102 6.98 -7.17 12.72
C GLU A 102 6.14 -8.23 12.01
N PHE A 103 6.69 -9.45 11.90
CA PHE A 103 5.90 -10.59 11.50
C PHE A 103 4.78 -10.72 12.53
N HIS A 104 3.57 -10.32 12.14
CA HIS A 104 2.38 -10.68 12.90
C HIS A 104 2.32 -12.20 12.91
N MET A 105 2.84 -12.82 13.98
CA MET A 105 2.59 -14.22 14.25
C MET A 105 1.09 -14.35 14.38
N ARG A 106 0.47 -14.98 13.37
CA ARG A 106 -0.95 -15.29 13.38
C ARG A 106 -1.16 -16.33 14.47
N VAL A 107 -1.44 -15.87 15.69
CA VAL A 107 -1.90 -16.72 16.77
C VAL A 107 -3.32 -17.13 16.36
N SER A 108 -3.49 -18.34 15.84
CA SER A 108 -4.83 -18.89 15.73
C SER A 108 -5.32 -19.12 17.15
N GLU A 109 -6.52 -18.66 17.47
CA GLU A 109 -7.24 -19.12 18.66
C GLU A 109 -7.42 -20.64 18.52
N SER A 110 -6.49 -21.40 19.10
CA SER A 110 -6.64 -22.82 19.29
C SER A 110 -7.00 -23.01 20.75
N ASP A 111 -8.21 -23.48 21.00
CA ASP A 111 -8.63 -23.96 22.33
C ASP A 111 -7.85 -25.22 22.78
N SER A 112 -6.96 -25.74 21.91
CA SER A 112 -6.06 -26.81 22.28
C SER A 112 -4.82 -26.25 22.97
N ILE A 113 -4.70 -26.51 24.27
CA ILE A 113 -3.44 -26.40 25.01
C ILE A 113 -2.43 -27.25 24.25
N GLY A 114 -1.38 -26.61 23.70
CA GLY A 114 -0.33 -27.32 22.98
C GLY A 114 0.19 -28.49 23.82
N THR A 115 0.17 -29.70 23.26
CA THR A 115 0.80 -30.86 23.88
C THR A 115 2.29 -30.58 23.95
N GLY A 116 2.76 -30.17 25.13
CA GLY A 116 4.18 -29.99 25.41
C GLY A 116 4.99 -31.23 25.01
N PRO A 117 6.31 -31.09 24.83
CA PRO A 117 7.16 -32.21 24.41
C PRO A 117 6.96 -33.40 25.35
N GLU A 118 6.83 -34.62 24.78
CA GLU A 118 6.70 -35.84 25.57
C GLU A 118 7.80 -35.88 26.65
N PRO A 119 7.44 -36.14 27.92
CA PRO A 119 8.42 -36.25 28.99
C PRO A 119 9.34 -37.44 28.69
N ARG A 120 10.54 -37.15 28.17
CA ARG A 120 11.59 -38.15 28.01
C ARG A 120 11.98 -38.63 29.39
N GLY A 121 11.59 -39.86 29.71
CA GLY A 121 11.67 -40.44 31.05
C GLY A 121 13.02 -40.24 31.71
N LEU A 122 13.03 -39.48 32.81
CA LEU A 122 14.06 -39.57 33.83
C LEU A 122 13.83 -40.89 34.58
N LYS A 123 14.48 -41.96 34.11
CA LYS A 123 14.64 -43.18 34.91
C LYS A 123 15.49 -42.82 36.12
N ARG A 124 14.89 -42.85 37.31
CA ARG A 124 15.61 -42.83 38.59
C ARG A 124 16.39 -44.12 38.78
#